data_AF-A0A961A4U7-F1
#
_entry.id   AF-A0A961A4U7-F1
#
_cell.length_a   1.000
_cell.length_b   1.000
_cell.length_c   1.000
_cell.angle_alpha   90.00
_cell.angle_beta   90.00
_cell.angle_gamma   90.00
#
_symmetry.space_group_name_H-M   'P 1'
#
loop_
_entity.id
_entity.type
_entity.pdbx_description
1 polymer ?
#
loop_
_entity_poly.entity_id
_entity_poly.type
_entity_poly.pdbx_seq_one_letter_code
_entity_poly.pdbx_strand_id
1 'polypeptide(L)'
;MSSTPIDVQAGIARIGDAEIWKEIVHDYIEVVEGLICEIGSSIRNQDALKLRQDAHAIKGSSLELQAGGMADLAAELEMMGRESRLDGSQEKYGQIQEEFRSLINFLSTTEGISVSG
;
A
#
# COMPACT_ATOMS: atom_id res chain seq x y z
N MET A 1 0.48 18.60 -6.52
CA MET A 1 -0.96 18.34 -6.73
C MET A 1 -1.44 17.61 -5.48
N SER A 2 -2.58 18.00 -4.92
CA SER A 2 -3.14 17.31 -3.76
C SER A 2 -3.66 15.95 -4.24
N SER A 3 -2.79 14.94 -4.28
CA SER A 3 -3.17 13.58 -4.62
C SER A 3 -3.96 13.02 -3.45
N THR A 4 -5.23 12.72 -3.65
CA THR A 4 -5.97 11.88 -2.70
C THR A 4 -5.24 10.53 -2.61
N PRO A 5 -5.11 9.92 -1.42
CA PRO A 5 -4.39 8.65 -1.25
C PRO A 5 -4.98 7.50 -2.09
N ILE A 6 -6.26 7.62 -2.45
CA ILE A 6 -7.02 6.69 -3.28
C ILE A 6 -8.07 7.45 -4.09
N ASP A 7 -8.28 7.06 -5.35
CA ASP A 7 -9.39 7.55 -6.16
C ASP A 7 -10.62 6.64 -5.99
N VAL A 8 -11.50 7.02 -5.07
CA VAL A 8 -12.72 6.27 -4.72
C VAL A 8 -13.64 6.12 -5.92
N GLN A 9 -13.84 7.20 -6.70
CA GLN A 9 -14.78 7.17 -7.82
C GLN A 9 -14.27 6.26 -8.93
N ALA A 10 -12.98 6.33 -9.27
CA ALA A 10 -12.37 5.44 -10.25
C ALA A 10 -12.34 3.99 -9.76
N GLY A 11 -12.07 3.76 -8.47
CA GLY A 11 -12.12 2.45 -7.83
C GLY A 11 -13.51 1.81 -7.92
N ILE A 12 -14.56 2.54 -7.52
CA ILE A 12 -15.94 2.07 -7.63
C ILE A 12 -16.32 1.83 -9.09
N ALA A 13 -15.97 2.72 -10.01
CA ALA A 13 -16.28 2.56 -11.44
C ALA A 13 -15.62 1.31 -12.04
N ARG A 14 -14.43 0.94 -11.57
CA ARG A 14 -13.74 -0.28 -12.00
C ARG A 14 -14.40 -1.56 -11.47
N ILE A 15 -14.87 -1.54 -10.22
CA ILE A 15 -15.50 -2.69 -9.56
C ILE A 15 -16.97 -2.84 -9.97
N GLY A 16 -17.64 -1.72 -10.26
CA GLY A 16 -19.03 -1.65 -10.70
C GLY A 16 -20.05 -1.54 -9.57
N ASP A 17 -19.62 -1.66 -8.31
CA ASP A 17 -20.49 -1.63 -7.12
C ASP A 17 -19.74 -1.02 -5.93
N ALA A 18 -20.39 -0.10 -5.20
CA ALA A 18 -19.77 0.66 -4.12
C ALA A 18 -19.62 -0.15 -2.82
N GLU A 19 -20.56 -1.02 -2.52
CA GLU A 19 -20.53 -1.88 -1.34
C GLU A 19 -19.47 -2.98 -1.51
N ILE A 20 -19.39 -3.59 -2.69
CA ILE A 20 -18.32 -4.55 -3.02
C ILE A 20 -16.94 -3.86 -2.99
N TRP A 21 -16.84 -2.62 -3.48
CA TRP A 21 -15.60 -1.86 -3.38
C TRP A 21 -15.16 -1.65 -1.92
N LYS A 22 -16.10 -1.33 -1.02
CA LYS A 22 -15.79 -1.19 0.41
C LYS A 22 -15.29 -2.50 1.03
N GLU A 23 -15.92 -3.64 0.70
CA GLU A 23 -15.48 -4.97 1.17
C GLU A 23 -14.03 -5.26 0.72
N ILE A 24 -13.72 -5.00 -0.56
CA ILE A 24 -12.37 -5.20 -1.10
C ILE A 24 -11.36 -4.25 -0.46
N VAL A 25 -11.75 -3.00 -0.19
CA VAL A 25 -10.89 -2.04 0.53
C VAL A 25 -10.60 -2.53 1.95
N HIS A 26 -11.56 -3.11 2.66
CA HIS A 26 -11.33 -3.69 3.98
C HIS A 26 -10.28 -4.81 3.92
N ASP A 27 -10.46 -5.80 3.04
CA ASP A 27 -9.51 -6.92 2.87
C ASP A 27 -8.12 -6.40 2.47
N TYR A 28 -8.07 -5.41 1.59
CA TYR A 28 -6.83 -4.78 1.16
C TYR A 28 -6.06 -4.15 2.32
N ILE A 29 -6.73 -3.45 3.24
CA ILE A 29 -6.06 -2.80 4.38
C ILE A 29 -5.40 -3.84 5.28
N GLU A 30 -6.11 -4.92 5.62
CA GLU A 30 -5.59 -6.00 6.46
C GLU A 30 -4.36 -6.67 5.82
N VAL A 31 -4.43 -6.95 4.52
CA VAL A 31 -3.31 -7.55 3.78
C VAL A 31 -2.11 -6.61 3.72
N VAL A 32 -2.33 -5.33 3.40
CA VAL A 32 -1.24 -4.35 3.25
C VAL A 32 -0.57 -4.04 4.58
N GLU A 33 -1.32 -3.97 5.69
CA GLU A 33 -0.74 -3.80 7.02
C GLU A 33 0.27 -4.91 7.34
N GLY A 34 -0.13 -6.17 7.12
CA GLY A 34 0.76 -7.32 7.30
C GLY A 34 2.00 -7.25 6.40
N LEU A 35 1.83 -6.91 5.13
CA LEU A 35 2.95 -6.79 4.18
C LEU A 35 3.92 -5.65 4.54
N ILE A 36 3.43 -4.53 5.06
CA ILE A 36 4.29 -3.44 5.56
C ILE A 36 5.14 -3.95 6.73
N CYS A 37 4.55 -4.68 7.69
CA CYS A 37 5.33 -5.27 8.78
C CYS A 37 6.44 -6.21 8.27
N GLU A 38 6.13 -7.04 7.27
CA GLU A 38 7.09 -7.97 6.64
C GLU A 38 8.20 -7.26 5.86
N ILE A 39 7.89 -6.15 5.18
CA ILE A 39 8.90 -5.28 4.53
C ILE A 39 9.90 -4.76 5.56
N GLY A 40 9.42 -4.29 6.71
CA GLY A 40 10.29 -3.83 7.80
C GLY A 40 11.24 -4.93 8.29
N SER A 41 10.75 -6.17 8.40
CA SER A 41 11.58 -7.34 8.73
C SER A 41 12.59 -7.67 7.64
N SER A 42 12.18 -7.62 6.38
CA SER A 42 13.03 -7.88 5.21
C SER A 42 14.21 -6.89 5.14
N ILE A 43 13.96 -5.60 5.39
CA ILE A 43 15.00 -4.57 5.43
C ILE A 43 16.01 -4.83 6.55
N ARG A 44 15.54 -5.12 7.78
CA ARG A 44 16.42 -5.42 8.92
C ARG A 44 17.30 -6.65 8.68
N ASN A 45 16.74 -7.67 8.03
CA ASN A 45 17.43 -8.92 7.75
C ASN A 45 18.24 -8.88 6.43
N GLN A 46 18.24 -7.75 5.72
CA GLN A 46 18.84 -7.60 4.39
C GLN A 46 18.33 -8.63 3.36
N ASP A 47 17.07 -9.04 3.49
CA ASP A 47 16.42 -10.00 2.58
C ASP A 47 15.80 -9.26 1.38
N ALA A 48 16.63 -9.05 0.36
CA ALA A 48 16.24 -8.36 -0.87
C ALA A 48 15.13 -9.08 -1.64
N LEU A 49 15.11 -10.43 -1.60
CA LEU A 49 14.10 -11.22 -2.32
C LEU A 49 12.74 -11.07 -1.67
N LYS A 50 12.66 -11.19 -0.33
CA LYS A 50 11.41 -11.01 0.41
C LYS A 50 10.89 -9.58 0.30
N LEU A 51 11.77 -8.59 0.42
CA LEU A 51 11.43 -7.17 0.19
C LEU A 51 10.76 -6.99 -1.18
N ARG A 52 11.36 -7.55 -2.24
CA ARG A 52 10.81 -7.46 -3.59
C ARG A 52 9.42 -8.09 -3.69
N GLN A 53 9.23 -9.26 -3.10
CA GLN A 53 7.97 -10.01 -3.18
C GLN A 53 6.83 -9.28 -2.44
N ASP A 54 7.09 -8.80 -1.23
CA ASP A 54 6.08 -8.10 -0.43
C ASP A 54 5.69 -6.77 -1.07
N ALA A 55 6.70 -6.00 -1.53
CA ALA A 55 6.46 -4.75 -2.23
C ALA A 55 5.72 -4.96 -3.55
N HIS A 56 6.02 -6.03 -4.29
CA HIS A 56 5.29 -6.38 -5.51
C HIS A 56 3.80 -6.64 -5.24
N ALA A 57 3.49 -7.35 -4.16
CA ALA A 57 2.11 -7.64 -3.75
C ALA A 57 1.34 -6.35 -3.40
N ILE A 58 1.93 -5.46 -2.60
CA ILE A 58 1.34 -4.14 -2.28
C ILE A 58 1.10 -3.34 -3.56
N LYS A 59 2.07 -3.30 -4.49
CA LYS A 59 1.94 -2.54 -5.74
C LYS A 59 0.74 -2.99 -6.55
N GLY A 60 0.59 -4.31 -6.74
CA GLY A 60 -0.50 -4.88 -7.54
C GLY A 60 -1.87 -4.51 -6.97
N SER A 61 -2.08 -4.78 -5.68
CA SER A 61 -3.36 -4.50 -5.02
C SER A 61 -3.66 -3.00 -4.93
N SER A 62 -2.65 -2.16 -4.75
CA SER A 62 -2.80 -0.70 -4.73
C SER A 62 -3.25 -0.14 -6.09
N LEU A 63 -2.69 -0.65 -7.20
CA LEU A 63 -3.09 -0.25 -8.55
C LEU A 63 -4.53 -0.65 -8.88
N GLU A 64 -4.97 -1.82 -8.41
CA GLU A 64 -6.35 -2.27 -8.60
C GLU A 64 -7.36 -1.32 -7.94
N LEU A 65 -7.03 -0.78 -6.77
CA LEU A 65 -7.87 0.13 -6.01
C LEU A 65 -7.66 1.62 -6.33
N GLN A 66 -6.78 1.96 -7.27
CA GLN A 66 -6.40 3.34 -7.58
C GLN A 66 -5.75 4.08 -6.39
N ALA A 67 -5.03 3.36 -5.53
CA ALA A 67 -4.21 3.90 -4.45
C ALA A 67 -2.80 4.24 -4.95
N GLY A 68 -2.69 5.31 -5.75
CA GLY A 68 -1.48 5.64 -6.50
C GLY A 68 -0.23 5.83 -5.63
N GLY A 69 -0.33 6.56 -4.52
CA GLY A 69 0.80 6.81 -3.63
C GLY A 69 1.40 5.51 -3.04
N MET A 70 0.53 4.59 -2.63
CA MET A 70 0.95 3.26 -2.16
C MET A 70 1.60 2.45 -3.28
N ALA A 71 1.04 2.47 -4.49
CA ALA A 71 1.58 1.76 -5.64
C ALA A 71 2.99 2.26 -6.02
N ASP A 72 3.20 3.57 -6.03
CA ASP A 72 4.48 4.18 -6.40
C ASP A 72 5.59 3.86 -5.38
N LEU A 73 5.31 4.02 -4.08
CA LEU A 73 6.25 3.68 -3.01
C LEU A 73 6.58 2.19 -2.98
N ALA A 74 5.57 1.34 -3.20
CA ALA A 74 5.77 -0.11 -3.32
C ALA A 74 6.63 -0.46 -4.55
N ALA A 75 6.45 0.23 -5.69
CA ALA A 75 7.29 0.01 -6.87
C ALA A 75 8.76 0.38 -6.62
N GLU A 76 9.04 1.42 -5.83
CA GLU A 76 10.41 1.79 -5.44
C GLU A 76 11.05 0.74 -4.52
N LEU A 77 10.32 0.25 -3.52
CA LEU A 77 10.79 -0.82 -2.64
C LEU A 77 10.99 -2.14 -3.41
N GLU A 78 10.09 -2.47 -4.34
CA GLU A 78 10.22 -3.61 -5.25
C GLU A 78 11.51 -3.49 -6.08
N MET A 79 11.80 -2.29 -6.61
CA MET A 79 13.02 -2.00 -7.35
C MET A 79 14.27 -2.23 -6.52
N MET A 80 14.31 -1.69 -5.30
CA MET A 80 15.43 -1.87 -4.36
C MET A 80 15.72 -3.35 -4.09
N GLY A 81 14.67 -4.14 -3.82
CA GLY A 81 14.80 -5.59 -3.64
C GLY A 81 15.26 -6.30 -4.92
N ARG A 82 14.73 -5.91 -6.09
CA ARG A 82 15.13 -6.45 -7.40
C ARG A 82 16.59 -6.21 -7.74
N GLU A 83 17.11 -5.02 -7.43
CA GLU A 83 18.51 -4.67 -7.64
C GLU A 83 19.43 -5.16 -6.52
N SER A 84 18.88 -5.73 -5.44
CA SER A 84 19.63 -6.08 -4.22
C SER A 84 20.41 -4.89 -3.65
N ARG A 85 19.83 -3.69 -3.75
CA ARG A 85 20.38 -2.42 -3.26
C ARG A 85 19.43 -1.82 -2.23
N LEU A 86 19.68 -2.14 -0.96
CA LEU A 86 18.80 -1.77 0.16
C LEU A 86 19.24 -0.46 0.84
N ASP A 87 20.27 0.21 0.34
CA ASP A 87 20.68 1.53 0.81
C ASP A 87 19.52 2.52 0.66
N GLY A 88 19.12 3.17 1.76
CA GLY A 88 17.98 4.10 1.78
C GLY A 88 16.60 3.42 1.88
N SER A 89 16.51 2.09 1.90
CA SER A 89 15.24 1.37 2.05
C SER A 89 14.50 1.71 3.35
N GLN A 90 15.23 2.05 4.43
CA GLN A 90 14.63 2.49 5.70
C GLN A 90 13.86 3.81 5.56
N GLU A 91 14.30 4.73 4.70
CA GLU A 91 13.57 5.98 4.42
C GLU A 91 12.29 5.67 3.65
N LYS A 92 12.38 4.82 2.62
CA LYS A 92 11.23 4.37 1.83
C LYS A 92 10.21 3.59 2.65
N TYR A 93 10.69 2.81 3.62
CA TYR A 93 9.84 2.16 4.61
C TYR A 93 9.06 3.17 5.46
N GLY A 94 9.69 4.24 5.92
CA GLY A 94 8.98 5.31 6.63
C GLY A 94 7.91 5.99 5.76
N GLN A 95 8.23 6.25 4.50
CA GLN A 95 7.31 6.88 3.55
C GLN A 95 6.08 6.02 3.27
N ILE A 96 6.23 4.71 3.06
CA ILE A 96 5.08 3.82 2.81
C ILE A 96 4.20 3.66 4.06
N GLN A 97 4.78 3.69 5.27
CA GLN A 97 4.01 3.72 6.52
C GLN A 97 3.20 5.01 6.69
N GLU A 98 3.77 6.16 6.30
CA GLU A 98 3.09 7.46 6.32
C GLU A 98 1.94 7.52 5.31
N GLU A 99 2.16 7.01 4.10
CA GLU A 99 1.14 6.95 3.06
C GLU A 99 0.00 6.02 3.46
N PHE A 100 0.31 4.84 4.01
CA PHE A 100 -0.71 3.90 4.49
C PHE A 100 -1.58 4.49 5.60
N ARG A 101 -0.97 5.19 6.56
CA ARG A 101 -1.71 5.92 7.59
C ARG A 101 -2.58 7.04 7.02
N SER A 102 -2.09 7.75 6.01
CA SER A 102 -2.86 8.80 5.32
C SER A 102 -4.06 8.21 4.58
N LEU A 103 -3.89 7.07 3.93
CA LEU A 103 -4.95 6.30 3.29
C LEU A 103 -6.04 5.88 4.28
N ILE A 104 -5.65 5.28 5.41
CA ILE A 104 -6.59 4.89 6.48
C ILE A 104 -7.39 6.09 7.01
N ASN A 105 -6.71 7.21 7.29
CA ASN A 105 -7.36 8.42 7.79
C ASN A 105 -8.36 8.98 6.77
N PHE A 106 -8.01 8.95 5.49
CA PHE A 106 -8.88 9.40 4.41
C PHE A 106 -10.14 8.54 4.30
N LEU A 107 -9.99 7.20 4.31
CA LEU A 107 -11.11 6.25 4.19
C LEU A 107 -12.05 6.31 5.40
N SER A 108 -11.52 6.44 6.62
CA SER A 108 -12.35 6.56 7.84
C SER A 108 -13.12 7.87 7.90
N THR A 109 -12.50 9.00 7.50
CA THR A 109 -13.13 10.33 7.59
C THR A 109 -14.13 10.58 6.45
N THR A 110 -13.88 10.04 5.27
CA THR A 110 -14.63 10.38 4.04
C THR A 110 -15.66 9.31 3.69
N GLU A 111 -15.31 8.03 3.82
CA GLU A 111 -16.14 6.90 3.38
C GLU A 111 -16.80 6.14 4.55
N GLY A 112 -16.50 6.52 5.80
CA GLY A 112 -17.01 5.86 6.99
C GLY A 112 -16.50 4.42 7.17
N ILE A 113 -15.42 4.06 6.47
CA ILE A 113 -14.80 2.73 6.54
C ILE A 113 -14.06 2.63 7.88
N SER A 114 -14.61 1.84 8.79
CA SER A 114 -14.01 1.60 10.12
C SER A 114 -12.98 0.51 10.02
N VAL A 115 -11.71 0.86 9.94
CA VAL A 115 -10.62 -0.11 10.08
C VAL A 115 -10.47 -0.51 11.54
N SER A 116 -10.49 -1.81 11.80
CA SER A 116 -10.14 -2.36 13.10
C SER A 116 -8.68 -2.03 13.37
N GLY A 117 -8.41 -1.15 14.33
CA GLY A 117 -7.06 -0.83 14.79
C GLY A 117 -6.52 -1.79 15.83
#